data_AF-A0AAW6YEE8-F1
#
_entry.id   AF-A0AAW6YEE8-F1
#
_cell.length_a   1.000
_cell.length_b   1.000
_cell.length_c   1.000
_cell.angle_alpha   90.00
_cell.angle_beta   90.00
_cell.angle_gamma   90.00
#
_symmetry.space_group_name_H-M   'P 1'
#
loop_
_entity.id
_entity.type
_entity.pdbx_description
1 polymer ?
#
loop_
_entity_poly.entity_id
_entity_poly.type
_entity_poly.pdbx_seq_one_letter_code
_entity_poly.pdbx_strand_id
1 'polypeptide(L)'
;ALRAYESAPDHKICVSYGACGVGGGIFHDLYSVWGGSDTIVPIDVWIPGCPPTPAATIHGFAVALGLLQQKIHAVDYRDPTGVTMQP
;
A
#
# COMPACT_ATOMS: atom_id res chain seq x y z
N ALA A 1 12.72 -4.04 5.40
CA ALA A 1 11.55 -3.73 4.54
C ALA A 1 11.49 -4.66 3.33
N LEU A 2 12.46 -4.62 2.41
CA LEU A 2 12.44 -5.46 1.20
C LEU A 2 12.28 -6.97 1.48
N ARG A 3 13.04 -7.50 2.45
CA ARG A 3 12.94 -8.92 2.83
C ARG A 3 11.55 -9.32 3.30
N ALA A 4 10.86 -8.45 4.04
CA ALA A 4 9.50 -8.70 4.50
C ALA A 4 8.49 -8.61 3.34
N TYR A 5 8.69 -7.65 2.43
CA TYR A 5 7.88 -7.51 1.22
C TYR A 5 8.00 -8.72 0.28
N GLU A 6 9.21 -9.26 0.11
CA GLU A 6 9.48 -10.47 -0.66
C GLU A 6 8.95 -11.75 0.01
N SER A 7 8.97 -11.81 1.35
CA SER A 7 8.48 -12.98 2.11
C SER A 7 6.95 -13.05 2.18
N ALA A 8 6.26 -11.94 1.90
CA ALA A 8 4.81 -11.92 1.86
C ALA A 8 4.29 -12.60 0.57
N PRO A 9 3.24 -13.44 0.66
CA PRO A 9 2.66 -14.12 -0.49
C PRO A 9 2.16 -13.14 -1.55
N ASP A 10 1.89 -13.68 -2.75
CA ASP A 10 1.29 -12.88 -3.83
C ASP A 10 -0.05 -12.28 -3.39
N HIS A 11 -0.52 -11.22 -4.06
CA HIS A 11 -1.60 -10.30 -3.63
C HIS A 11 -1.35 -9.50 -2.32
N LYS A 12 -0.17 -8.90 -2.18
CA LYS A 12 0.14 -7.97 -1.08
C LYS A 12 -0.22 -6.52 -1.38
N ILE A 13 -0.52 -5.77 -0.32
CA ILE A 13 -0.72 -4.33 -0.34
C ILE A 13 0.27 -3.67 0.61
N CYS A 14 0.86 -2.57 0.16
CA CYS A 14 1.73 -1.75 0.99
C CYS A 14 1.04 -0.43 1.32
N VAL A 15 0.91 -0.16 2.62
CA VAL A 15 0.31 1.06 3.14
C VAL A 15 1.40 1.88 3.83
N SER A 16 1.52 3.14 3.42
CA SER A 16 2.36 4.11 4.10
C SER A 16 1.56 4.81 5.19
N TYR A 17 1.97 4.60 6.43
CA TYR A 17 1.24 5.09 7.60
C TYR A 17 1.98 6.24 8.28
N GLY A 18 1.31 7.39 8.34
CA GLY A 18 1.77 8.59 9.02
C GLY A 18 2.81 9.41 8.24
N ALA A 19 3.07 10.63 8.71
CA ALA A 19 3.93 11.61 8.07
C ALA A 19 5.37 11.11 7.89
N CYS A 20 5.88 10.33 8.86
CA CYS A 20 7.18 9.69 8.76
C CYS A 20 7.24 8.67 7.62
N GLY A 21 6.18 7.89 7.41
CA GLY A 21 6.09 6.91 6.33
C GLY A 21 5.97 7.58 4.96
N VAL A 22 5.14 8.63 4.84
CA VAL A 22 4.86 9.28 3.55
C VAL A 22 6.07 10.06 3.04
N GLY A 23 6.78 10.78 3.92
CA GLY A 23 7.81 11.73 3.50
C GLY A 23 8.94 11.98 4.50
N GLY A 24 9.13 11.10 5.49
CA GLY A 24 10.14 11.29 6.56
C GLY A 24 9.68 12.19 7.72
N GLY A 25 8.55 12.88 7.59
CA GLY A 25 7.90 13.62 8.67
C GLY A 25 8.81 14.69 9.28
N ILE A 26 8.84 14.76 10.61
CA ILE A 26 9.72 15.71 11.34
C ILE A 26 11.20 15.42 11.16
N PHE A 27 11.56 14.20 10.76
CA PHE A 27 12.94 13.76 10.54
C PHE A 27 13.32 13.80 9.04
N HIS A 28 12.59 14.59 8.25
CA HIS A 28 12.94 14.82 6.86
C HIS A 28 14.37 15.39 6.78
N ASP A 29 15.17 14.88 5.84
CA ASP A 29 16.58 15.28 5.59
C ASP A 29 17.62 14.86 6.66
N LEU A 30 17.24 13.98 7.60
CA LEU A 30 18.22 13.36 8.49
C LEU A 30 18.95 12.20 7.81
N TYR A 31 20.24 12.03 8.11
CA TYR A 31 21.08 10.94 7.57
C TYR A 31 20.51 9.53 7.80
N SER A 32 19.67 9.38 8.84
CA SER A 32 19.04 8.11 9.22
C SER A 32 17.71 7.84 8.51
N VAL A 33 17.22 8.75 7.66
CA VAL A 33 15.87 8.69 7.09
C VAL A 33 15.92 8.75 5.56
N TRP A 34 15.19 7.85 4.92
CA TRP A 34 15.16 7.69 3.47
C TRP A 34 14.21 8.66 2.74
N GLY A 35 13.71 9.69 3.43
CA GLY A 35 12.79 10.69 2.88
C GLY A 35 11.39 10.16 2.52
N GLY A 36 11.11 8.87 2.71
CA GLY A 36 9.79 8.27 2.47
C GLY A 36 9.89 6.75 2.28
N SER A 37 8.77 6.06 2.46
CA SER A 37 8.70 4.60 2.25
C SER A 37 8.63 4.19 0.77
N ASP A 38 8.31 5.15 -0.11
CA ASP A 38 8.14 4.95 -1.56
C ASP A 38 9.44 4.53 -2.25
N THR A 39 10.57 4.99 -1.71
CA THR A 39 11.91 4.68 -2.23
C THR A 39 12.31 3.21 -1.97
N ILE A 40 11.65 2.53 -1.03
CA ILE A 40 12.02 1.18 -0.59
C ILE A 40 11.03 0.13 -1.09
N VAL A 41 9.72 0.41 -1.00
CA VAL A 41 8.66 -0.52 -1.43
C VAL A 41 7.59 0.25 -2.18
N PRO A 42 6.96 -0.35 -3.21
CA PRO A 42 5.86 0.30 -3.92
C PRO A 42 4.68 0.47 -2.97
N ILE A 43 4.21 1.70 -2.75
CA ILE A 43 3.08 2.00 -1.87
C ILE A 43 1.80 2.08 -2.69
N ASP A 44 0.74 1.43 -2.21
CA ASP A 44 -0.60 1.51 -2.83
C ASP A 44 -1.47 2.60 -2.17
N VAL A 45 -1.33 2.78 -0.86
CA VAL A 45 -2.19 3.71 -0.07
C VAL A 45 -1.34 4.53 0.89
N TRP A 46 -1.59 5.84 0.91
CA TRP A 46 -0.99 6.77 1.87
C TRP A 46 -2.03 7.22 2.90
N ILE A 47 -1.72 7.04 4.19
CA ILE A 47 -2.53 7.51 5.32
C ILE A 47 -1.75 8.64 6.02
N PRO A 48 -2.00 9.92 5.69
CA PRO A 48 -1.27 11.04 6.27
C PRO A 48 -1.67 11.28 7.74
N GLY A 49 -0.70 11.67 8.57
CA GLY A 49 -0.92 12.13 9.95
C GLY A 49 0.26 11.91 10.90
N CYS A 50 0.32 12.58 12.05
CA CYS A 50 1.46 12.49 12.99
C CYS A 50 1.03 12.48 14.48
N PRO A 51 0.49 11.37 15.00
CA PRO A 51 -0.03 10.20 14.28
C PRO A 51 -1.40 10.49 13.63
N PRO A 52 -1.83 9.73 12.62
CA PRO A 52 -3.13 9.93 11.98
C PRO A 52 -4.28 9.71 12.97
N THR A 53 -5.39 10.42 12.74
CA THR A 53 -6.57 10.31 13.59
C THR A 53 -7.19 8.92 13.46
N PRO A 54 -7.84 8.39 14.52
CA PRO A 54 -8.46 7.06 14.46
C PRO A 54 -9.43 6.91 13.28
N ALA A 55 -10.20 7.95 12.97
CA ALA A 55 -11.11 7.97 11.83
C ALA A 55 -10.35 7.89 10.48
N ALA A 56 -9.26 8.63 10.31
CA ALA A 56 -8.44 8.58 9.11
C ALA A 56 -7.75 7.22 8.94
N THR A 57 -7.34 6.59 10.05
CA THR A 57 -6.77 5.25 10.06
C THR A 57 -7.80 4.21 9.60
N ILE A 58 -9.02 4.24 10.16
CA ILE A 58 -10.09 3.33 9.75
C ILE A 58 -10.42 3.52 8.26
N HIS A 59 -10.55 4.77 7.80
CA HIS A 59 -10.80 5.07 6.40
C HIS A 59 -9.68 4.56 5.49
N GLY A 60 -8.42 4.80 5.86
CA GLY A 60 -7.27 4.33 5.10
C GLY A 60 -7.19 2.81 4.98
N PHE A 61 -7.49 2.08 6.07
CA PHE A 61 -7.59 0.63 6.03
C PHE A 61 -8.79 0.14 5.22
N ALA A 62 -9.95 0.80 5.29
CA ALA A 62 -11.11 0.46 4.47
C ALA A 62 -10.81 0.60 2.97
N VAL A 63 -10.10 1.65 2.57
CA VAL A 63 -9.61 1.83 1.19
C VAL A 63 -8.62 0.73 0.82
N ALA A 64 -7.66 0.42 1.68
CA ALA A 64 -6.69 -0.65 1.43
C ALA A 64 -7.36 -2.02 1.26
N LEU A 65 -8.36 -2.34 2.07
CA LEU A 65 -9.15 -3.58 1.95
C LEU A 65 -9.99 -3.61 0.66
N GLY A 66 -10.58 -2.47 0.26
CA GLY A 66 -11.31 -2.37 -1.01
C GLY A 66 -10.41 -2.63 -2.22
N LEU A 67 -9.19 -2.07 -2.23
CA LEU A 67 -8.20 -2.34 -3.26
C LEU A 67 -7.72 -3.80 -3.24
N LEU A 68 -7.64 -4.42 -2.06
CA LEU A 68 -7.28 -5.84 -1.94
C LEU A 68 -8.32 -6.72 -2.61
N GLN A 69 -9.60 -6.43 -2.33
CA GLN A 69 -10.71 -7.17 -2.92
C GLN A 69 -10.69 -7.07 -4.45
N GLN A 70 -10.37 -5.91 -5.00
CA GLN A 70 -10.20 -5.71 -6.45
C GLN A 70 -9.00 -6.49 -7.00
N LYS A 71 -7.85 -6.47 -6.32
CA LYS A 71 -6.67 -7.25 -6.73
C LYS A 71 -6.94 -8.76 -6.72
N ILE A 72 -7.73 -9.26 -5.76
CA ILE A 72 -8.13 -10.66 -5.69
C ILE A 72 -9.11 -10.99 -6.83
N HIS A 73 -10.17 -10.20 -7.02
CA HIS A 73 -11.18 -10.45 -8.07
C HIS A 73 -10.65 -10.26 -9.50
N ALA A 74 -9.64 -9.42 -9.71
CA ALA A 74 -8.98 -9.29 -11.00
C ALA A 74 -8.31 -10.60 -11.46
N VAL A 75 -7.97 -11.49 -10.52
CA VAL A 75 -7.39 -12.81 -10.82
C VAL A 75 -8.47 -13.83 -11.23
N ASP A 76 -9.73 -13.64 -10.82
CA ASP A 76 -10.84 -14.55 -11.13
C ASP A 76 -11.36 -14.45 -12.58
N TYR A 77 -10.88 -13.49 -13.38
CA TYR A 77 -11.22 -13.38 -14.81
C TYR A 77 -10.10 -13.91 -15.72
N ARG A 78 -9.71 -15.18 -15.56
CA ARG A 78 -8.94 -15.90 -16.59
C ARG A 78 -9.74 -17.10 -17.08
N ASP A 79 -10.56 -16.84 -18.09
CA ASP A 79 -11.32 -17.86 -18.79
C ASP A 79 -10.37 -18.89 -19.44
N PRO A 80 -10.59 -20.22 -19.30
CA PRO A 80 -9.78 -21.25 -19.95
C PRO A 80 -9.90 -21.26 -21.49
N THR A 81 -10.70 -20.37 -22.10
CA THR A 81 -11.00 -20.39 -23.55
C THR A 81 -10.51 -19.18 -24.36
N GLY A 82 -9.72 -18.27 -23.78
CA GLY A 82 -8.98 -17.27 -24.57
C GLY A 82 -9.84 -16.28 -25.38
N VAL A 83 -11.04 -15.94 -24.91
CA VAL A 83 -11.82 -14.81 -25.45
C VAL A 83 -12.14 -13.84 -24.31
N THR A 84 -11.41 -12.73 -24.27
CA THR A 84 -11.66 -11.62 -23.35
C THR A 84 -12.91 -10.86 -23.77
N MET A 85 -13.94 -10.87 -22.93
CA MET A 85 -14.98 -9.85 -22.89
C MET A 85 -14.79 -9.02 -21.63
N GLN A 86 -14.32 -7.79 -21.82
CA GLN A 86 -14.48 -6.70 -20.86
C GLN A 86 -15.92 -6.14 -20.99
N PRO A 87 -16.48 -5.55 -19.92
CA PRO A 87 -17.77 -4.88 -19.98
C PRO A 87 -17.79 -3.69 -20.95
#